data_AF-M2XYD8-F1
#
_entry.id   AF-M2XYD8-F1
#
_cell.length_a   1.000
_cell.length_b   1.000
_cell.length_c   1.000
_cell.angle_alpha   90.00
_cell.angle_beta   90.00
_cell.angle_gamma   90.00
#
_symmetry.space_group_name_H-M   'P 1'
#
loop_
_entity.id
_entity.type
_entity.pdbx_description
1 polymer ?
#
loop_
_entity_poly.entity_id
_entity_poly.type
_entity_poly.pdbx_seq_one_letter_code
_entity_poly.pdbx_strand_id
1 'polypeptide(L)'
;MMVLMMILHSFRIYLTGGFKKPRELTWISGVILAVLTVSFGVTGYSLPWDQVGYWAVKIVTGVPEAIPLVGNSLVELLRGGSSVGQATLTRFYSLHTFVLPLLTTVFMLMHFLMIRKQGISDLSNLELRAKLAKGMGHNYYGEPAWPNDLLYVFPVVILATISCCIGLAIMEPSSIGEKADPFATPLEILPEWYLYPTFNLLRVIPNKLLGILSISLIPVGLILVPFIENINKFQNPFRRPIATTIFLIGTIIAIWLGIGATLPIDKAITLGLF
;
A
#
# COMPACT_ATOMS: atom_id res chain seq x y z
N MET A 1 10.11 -5.58 -3.38
CA MET A 1 10.43 -4.27 -4.01
C MET A 1 9.22 -3.48 -4.50
N MET A 2 8.23 -4.09 -5.17
CA MET A 2 7.06 -3.36 -5.69
C MET A 2 6.34 -2.52 -4.63
N VAL A 3 6.01 -3.09 -3.46
CA VAL A 3 5.33 -2.38 -2.37
C VAL A 3 6.17 -1.23 -1.81
N LEU A 4 7.49 -1.43 -1.66
CA LEU A 4 8.40 -0.36 -1.21
C LEU A 4 8.38 0.83 -2.19
N MET A 5 8.49 0.57 -3.48
CA MET A 5 8.45 1.62 -4.50
C MET A 5 7.09 2.33 -4.55
N MET A 6 5.99 1.59 -4.36
CA MET A 6 4.65 2.17 -4.22
C MET A 6 4.54 3.09 -2.99
N ILE A 7 5.09 2.70 -1.84
CA ILE A 7 5.11 3.54 -0.62
C ILE A 7 5.93 4.81 -0.88
N LEU A 8 7.15 4.68 -1.40
CA LEU A 8 8.02 5.83 -1.72
C LEU A 8 7.40 6.75 -2.76
N HIS A 9 6.72 6.20 -3.77
CA HIS A 9 5.97 6.97 -4.75
C HIS A 9 4.84 7.77 -4.07
N SER A 10 4.04 7.12 -3.23
CA SER A 10 2.96 7.76 -2.48
C SER A 10 3.48 8.89 -1.58
N PHE A 11 4.60 8.66 -0.89
CA PHE A 11 5.27 9.65 -0.04
C PHE A 11 5.72 10.87 -0.86
N ARG A 12 6.38 10.63 -2.00
CA ARG A 12 6.78 11.70 -2.92
C ARG A 12 5.58 12.54 -3.34
N ILE A 13 4.48 11.92 -3.79
CA ILE A 13 3.30 12.64 -4.27
C ILE A 13 2.64 13.42 -3.12
N TYR A 14 2.58 12.85 -1.93
CA TYR A 14 2.05 13.54 -0.75
C TYR A 14 2.88 14.79 -0.38
N LEU A 15 4.19 14.60 -0.20
CA LEU A 15 5.11 15.66 0.22
C LEU A 15 5.25 16.76 -0.83
N THR A 16 5.19 16.42 -2.12
CA THR A 16 5.21 17.41 -3.21
C THR A 16 3.84 18.04 -3.49
N GLY A 17 2.77 17.56 -2.85
CA GLY A 17 1.40 18.05 -3.09
C GLY A 17 0.90 17.74 -4.50
N GLY A 18 1.40 16.65 -5.10
CA GLY A 18 1.06 16.21 -6.45
C GLY A 18 -0.37 15.68 -6.60
N PHE A 19 -1.10 15.51 -5.50
CA PHE A 19 -2.52 15.15 -5.47
C PHE A 19 -3.47 16.35 -5.51
N LYS A 20 -2.96 17.57 -5.30
CA LYS A 20 -3.78 18.79 -5.25
C LYS A 20 -4.39 19.09 -6.61
N LYS A 21 -5.41 19.96 -6.62
CA LYS A 21 -6.10 20.42 -7.83
C LYS A 21 -5.13 20.67 -9.00
N PRO A 22 -5.39 20.12 -10.20
CA PRO A 22 -6.56 19.32 -10.63
C PRO A 22 -6.35 17.78 -10.56
N ARG A 23 -5.43 17.29 -9.72
CA ARG A 23 -4.92 15.90 -9.77
C ARG A 23 -5.59 14.96 -8.77
N GLU A 24 -6.77 15.29 -8.26
CA GLU A 24 -7.47 14.49 -7.24
C GLU A 24 -7.79 13.07 -7.74
N LEU A 25 -8.29 12.94 -8.97
CA LEU A 25 -8.61 11.63 -9.56
C LEU A 25 -7.36 10.79 -9.84
N THR A 26 -6.24 11.44 -10.17
CA THR A 26 -4.94 10.78 -10.31
C THR A 26 -4.50 10.20 -8.98
N TRP A 27 -4.70 10.92 -7.87
CA TRP A 27 -4.44 10.39 -6.55
C TRP A 27 -5.36 9.21 -6.19
N ILE A 28 -6.68 9.33 -6.40
CA ILE A 28 -7.63 8.26 -6.10
C ILE A 28 -7.30 6.98 -6.88
N SER A 29 -7.01 7.09 -8.17
CA SER A 29 -6.55 5.94 -8.97
C SER A 29 -5.23 5.36 -8.45
N GLY A 30 -4.31 6.18 -7.96
CA GLY A 30 -3.09 5.73 -7.29
C GLY A 30 -3.37 4.94 -6.00
N VAL A 31 -4.33 5.39 -5.18
CA VAL A 31 -4.77 4.66 -3.98
C VAL A 31 -5.42 3.33 -4.35
N ILE A 32 -6.24 3.28 -5.41
CA ILE A 32 -6.83 2.03 -5.91
C ILE A 32 -5.71 1.07 -6.37
N LEU A 33 -4.73 1.55 -7.12
CA LEU A 33 -3.56 0.76 -7.52
C LEU A 33 -2.75 0.27 -6.32
N ALA A 34 -2.67 1.05 -5.24
CA ALA A 34 -2.02 0.62 -4.02
C ALA A 34 -2.78 -0.53 -3.32
N VAL A 35 -4.11 -0.45 -3.26
CA VAL A 35 -4.96 -1.54 -2.74
C VAL A 35 -4.81 -2.80 -3.60
N LEU A 36 -4.78 -2.65 -4.94
CA LEU A 36 -4.53 -3.78 -5.85
C LEU A 36 -3.14 -4.40 -5.61
N THR A 37 -2.12 -3.58 -5.40
CA THR A 37 -0.75 -4.02 -5.12
C THR A 37 -0.65 -4.83 -3.82
N VAL A 38 -1.30 -4.37 -2.75
CA VAL A 38 -1.37 -5.13 -1.49
C VAL A 38 -2.18 -6.42 -1.68
N SER A 39 -3.24 -6.38 -2.49
CA SER A 39 -4.07 -7.56 -2.81
C SER A 39 -3.28 -8.63 -3.57
N PHE A 40 -2.35 -8.23 -4.45
CA PHE A 40 -1.41 -9.16 -5.08
C PHE A 40 -0.53 -9.86 -4.05
N GLY A 41 -0.05 -9.13 -3.04
CA GLY A 41 0.71 -9.70 -1.93
C GLY A 41 -0.05 -10.85 -1.26
N VAL A 42 -1.23 -10.54 -0.71
CA VAL A 42 -2.09 -11.51 -0.01
C VAL A 42 -2.43 -12.72 -0.87
N THR A 43 -2.85 -12.50 -2.12
CA THR A 43 -3.27 -13.60 -2.99
C THR A 43 -2.08 -14.42 -3.51
N GLY A 44 -0.94 -13.79 -3.79
CA GLY A 44 0.24 -14.46 -4.33
C GLY A 44 0.98 -15.26 -3.28
N TYR A 45 1.06 -14.72 -2.06
CA TYR A 45 1.69 -15.37 -0.92
C TYR A 45 1.00 -16.67 -0.49
N SER A 46 -0.28 -16.82 -0.86
CA SER A 46 -1.00 -18.09 -0.68
C SER A 46 -0.51 -19.21 -1.60
N LEU A 47 0.03 -18.90 -2.78
CA LEU A 47 0.21 -19.88 -3.85
C LEU A 47 1.30 -20.94 -3.61
N PRO A 48 2.42 -20.64 -2.92
CA PRO A 48 3.38 -21.68 -2.50
C PRO A 48 2.75 -22.76 -1.62
N TRP A 49 1.65 -22.42 -0.92
CA TRP A 49 0.89 -23.32 -0.04
C TRP A 49 1.75 -23.98 1.06
N ASP A 50 2.68 -23.20 1.61
CA ASP A 50 3.43 -23.52 2.80
C ASP A 50 2.68 -23.09 4.08
N GLN A 51 3.24 -23.41 5.24
CA GLN A 51 2.65 -23.06 6.53
C GLN A 51 2.36 -21.56 6.65
N VAL A 52 3.32 -20.71 6.28
CA VAL A 52 3.15 -19.25 6.46
C VAL A 52 2.06 -18.73 5.53
N GLY A 53 2.07 -19.14 4.26
CA GLY A 53 1.05 -18.76 3.27
C GLY A 53 -0.35 -19.22 3.65
N TYR A 54 -0.53 -20.48 4.08
CA TYR A 54 -1.83 -21.02 4.49
C TYR A 54 -2.42 -20.26 5.68
N TRP A 55 -1.63 -20.04 6.72
CA TRP A 55 -2.10 -19.36 7.92
C TRP A 55 -2.29 -17.85 7.71
N ALA A 56 -1.48 -17.20 6.88
CA ALA A 56 -1.70 -15.83 6.46
C ALA A 56 -3.06 -15.67 5.76
N VAL A 57 -3.40 -16.57 4.82
CA VAL A 57 -4.73 -16.58 4.17
C VAL A 57 -5.84 -16.77 5.18
N LYS A 58 -5.69 -17.71 6.12
CA LYS A 58 -6.69 -17.96 7.16
C LYS A 58 -6.95 -16.72 8.02
N ILE A 59 -5.90 -16.00 8.40
CA ILE A 59 -6.00 -14.73 9.13
C ILE A 59 -6.71 -13.67 8.27
N VAL A 60 -6.20 -13.39 7.07
CA VAL A 60 -6.72 -12.31 6.21
C VAL A 60 -8.18 -12.55 5.79
N THR A 61 -8.52 -13.78 5.39
CA THR A 61 -9.90 -14.13 5.02
C THR A 61 -10.85 -14.19 6.21
N GLY A 62 -10.33 -14.27 7.44
CA GLY A 62 -11.14 -14.22 8.67
C GLY A 62 -11.46 -12.79 9.11
N VAL A 63 -10.75 -11.78 8.61
CA VAL A 63 -10.97 -10.37 8.98
C VAL A 63 -12.44 -9.95 8.84
N PRO A 64 -13.17 -10.27 7.75
CA PRO A 64 -14.56 -9.83 7.61
C PRO A 64 -15.55 -10.46 8.60
N GLU A 65 -15.17 -11.53 9.31
CA GLU A 65 -16.07 -12.28 10.21
C GLU A 65 -16.72 -11.41 11.28
N ALA A 66 -16.02 -10.38 11.76
CA ALA A 66 -16.56 -9.50 12.80
C ALA A 66 -17.52 -8.41 12.27
N ILE A 67 -17.79 -8.36 10.96
CA ILE A 67 -18.81 -7.47 10.39
C ILE A 67 -20.20 -8.05 10.72
N PRO A 68 -21.06 -7.33 11.44
CA PRO A 68 -22.40 -7.82 11.78
C PRO A 68 -23.22 -8.16 10.53
N LEU A 69 -24.10 -9.16 10.65
CA LEU A 69 -25.06 -9.62 9.63
C LEU A 69 -24.46 -10.31 8.39
N VAL A 70 -23.37 -9.77 7.83
CA VAL A 70 -22.82 -10.22 6.53
C VAL A 70 -21.43 -10.87 6.64
N GLY A 71 -20.75 -10.76 7.78
CA GLY A 71 -19.36 -11.19 7.95
C GLY A 71 -19.14 -12.67 7.61
N ASN A 72 -19.95 -13.57 8.16
CA ASN A 72 -19.83 -15.01 7.88
C ASN A 72 -20.02 -15.34 6.40
N SER A 73 -21.01 -14.71 5.74
CA SER A 73 -21.25 -14.90 4.31
C SER A 73 -20.11 -14.37 3.45
N LEU A 74 -19.46 -13.27 3.85
CA LEU A 74 -18.27 -12.75 3.17
C LEU A 74 -17.07 -13.70 3.32
N VAL A 75 -16.84 -14.24 4.52
CA VAL A 75 -15.77 -15.21 4.76
C VAL A 75 -15.96 -16.46 3.90
N GLU A 76 -17.17 -17.02 3.88
CA GLU A 76 -17.50 -18.20 3.08
C GLU A 76 -17.38 -17.91 1.57
N LEU A 77 -17.80 -16.72 1.13
CA LEU A 77 -17.61 -16.28 -0.26
C LEU A 77 -16.12 -16.14 -0.63
N LEU A 78 -15.29 -15.62 0.26
CA LEU A 78 -13.85 -15.51 0.01
C LEU A 78 -13.18 -16.89 -0.05
N ARG A 79 -13.53 -17.78 0.88
CA ARG A 79 -12.90 -19.11 1.02
C ARG A 79 -13.45 -20.16 0.06
N GLY A 80 -14.71 -20.02 -0.37
CA GLY A 80 -15.43 -21.06 -1.11
C GLY A 80 -15.77 -22.29 -0.28
N GLY A 81 -15.85 -22.14 1.04
CA GLY A 81 -16.15 -23.19 2.00
C GLY A 81 -16.05 -22.69 3.45
N SER A 82 -16.36 -23.55 4.41
CA SER A 82 -16.34 -23.23 5.85
C SER A 82 -14.93 -23.01 6.41
N SER A 83 -13.90 -23.56 5.76
CA SER A 83 -12.50 -23.39 6.12
C SER A 83 -11.64 -23.06 4.90
N VAL A 84 -10.40 -22.61 5.15
CA VAL A 84 -9.40 -22.48 4.08
C VAL A 84 -9.07 -23.86 3.54
N GLY A 85 -9.06 -24.01 2.22
CA GLY A 85 -8.78 -25.28 1.55
C GLY A 85 -8.61 -25.14 0.04
N GLN A 86 -8.80 -26.23 -0.70
CA GLN A 86 -8.57 -26.28 -2.15
C GLN A 86 -9.40 -25.26 -2.94
N ALA A 87 -10.66 -25.05 -2.53
CA ALA A 87 -11.53 -24.05 -3.14
C ALA A 87 -10.95 -22.63 -2.97
N THR A 88 -10.41 -22.33 -1.80
CA THR A 88 -9.77 -21.04 -1.50
C THR A 88 -8.54 -20.84 -2.38
N LEU A 89 -7.65 -21.84 -2.45
CA LEU A 89 -6.44 -21.79 -3.26
C LEU A 89 -6.76 -21.55 -4.74
N THR A 90 -7.73 -22.27 -5.29
CA THR A 90 -8.11 -22.14 -6.71
C THR A 90 -8.69 -20.77 -7.04
N ARG A 91 -9.49 -20.19 -6.11
CA ARG A 91 -10.00 -18.82 -6.24
C ARG A 91 -8.88 -17.80 -6.16
N PHE A 92 -7.96 -17.94 -5.20
CA PHE A 92 -6.84 -17.03 -5.01
C PHE A 92 -5.87 -17.10 -6.18
N TYR A 93 -5.61 -18.28 -6.73
CA TYR A 93 -4.87 -18.46 -7.98
C TYR A 93 -5.52 -17.68 -9.12
N SER A 94 -6.84 -17.84 -9.33
CA SER A 94 -7.57 -17.15 -10.39
C SER A 94 -7.57 -15.62 -10.20
N LEU A 95 -7.75 -15.17 -8.95
CA LEU A 95 -7.67 -13.76 -8.59
C LEU A 95 -6.28 -13.18 -8.89
N HIS A 96 -5.22 -13.88 -8.47
CA HIS A 96 -3.85 -13.40 -8.59
C HIS A 96 -3.33 -13.40 -10.03
N THR A 97 -3.64 -14.43 -10.82
CA THR A 97 -3.05 -14.61 -12.15
C THR A 97 -3.88 -13.97 -13.27
N PHE A 98 -5.18 -13.74 -13.05
CA PHE A 98 -6.07 -13.17 -14.09
C PHE A 98 -6.77 -11.88 -13.65
N VAL A 99 -7.50 -11.90 -12.55
CA VAL A 99 -8.39 -10.77 -12.17
C VAL A 99 -7.58 -9.54 -11.75
N LEU A 100 -6.64 -9.69 -10.81
CA LEU A 100 -5.82 -8.58 -10.31
C LEU A 100 -4.92 -7.99 -11.40
N PRO A 101 -4.25 -8.77 -12.28
CA PRO A 101 -3.53 -8.24 -13.43
C PRO A 101 -4.41 -7.42 -14.35
N LEU A 102 -5.59 -7.93 -14.72
CA LEU A 102 -6.51 -7.21 -15.60
C LEU A 102 -6.94 -5.87 -14.98
N LEU A 103 -7.40 -5.89 -13.73
CA LEU A 103 -7.78 -4.66 -13.01
C LEU A 103 -6.62 -3.68 -12.92
N THR A 104 -5.42 -4.18 -12.61
CA THR A 104 -4.23 -3.33 -12.49
C THR A 104 -3.85 -2.72 -13.82
N THR A 105 -3.88 -3.45 -14.93
CA THR A 105 -3.66 -2.90 -16.27
C THR A 105 -4.66 -1.80 -16.58
N VAL A 106 -5.94 -2.03 -16.33
CA VAL A 106 -7.01 -1.05 -16.58
C VAL A 106 -6.80 0.23 -15.76
N PHE A 107 -6.56 0.11 -14.45
CA PHE A 107 -6.31 1.27 -13.59
C PHE A 107 -4.97 1.95 -13.87
N MET A 108 -3.93 1.21 -14.27
CA MET A 108 -2.64 1.76 -14.65
C MET A 108 -2.75 2.61 -15.91
N LEU A 109 -3.48 2.16 -16.93
CA LEU A 109 -3.76 2.93 -18.13
C LEU A 109 -4.52 4.21 -17.80
N MET A 110 -5.60 4.12 -17.01
CA MET A 110 -6.35 5.30 -16.56
C MET A 110 -5.45 6.28 -15.80
N HIS A 111 -4.66 5.79 -14.85
CA HIS A 111 -3.74 6.59 -14.04
C HIS A 111 -2.72 7.33 -14.91
N PHE A 112 -2.09 6.62 -15.85
CA PHE A 112 -1.10 7.21 -16.76
C PHE A 112 -1.72 8.24 -17.71
N LEU A 113 -2.89 7.98 -18.27
CA LEU A 113 -3.60 8.91 -19.15
C LEU A 113 -3.95 10.22 -18.44
N MET A 114 -4.37 10.15 -17.17
CA MET A 114 -4.63 11.35 -16.36
C MET A 114 -3.36 12.17 -16.12
N ILE A 115 -2.23 11.51 -15.79
CA ILE A 115 -0.93 12.18 -15.64
C ILE A 115 -0.52 12.87 -16.94
N ARG A 116 -0.66 12.18 -18.08
CA ARG A 116 -0.33 12.74 -19.40
C ARG A 116 -1.19 13.95 -19.74
N LYS A 117 -2.50 13.88 -19.48
CA LYS A 117 -3.43 14.98 -19.77
C LYS A 117 -3.19 16.21 -18.87
N GLN A 118 -2.89 15.98 -17.59
CA GLN A 118 -2.71 17.06 -16.61
C GLN A 118 -1.30 17.66 -16.64
N GLY A 119 -0.32 16.94 -17.22
CA GLY A 119 1.08 17.31 -17.21
C GLY A 119 1.70 17.21 -15.81
N ILE A 120 3.02 17.03 -15.74
CA ILE A 120 3.76 16.97 -14.47
C ILE A 120 4.35 18.34 -14.13
N SER A 121 5.07 18.92 -15.10
CA SER A 121 5.98 20.06 -14.89
C SER A 121 6.17 20.95 -16.12
N ASP A 122 5.18 21.01 -17.01
CA ASP A 122 5.26 21.74 -18.28
C ASP A 122 5.25 23.27 -18.07
N LEU A 123 6.41 23.91 -18.18
CA LEU A 123 6.55 25.36 -18.05
C LEU A 123 5.98 26.15 -19.25
N SER A 124 5.59 25.49 -20.35
CA SER A 124 4.81 26.17 -21.40
C SER A 124 3.40 26.55 -20.91
N ASN A 125 2.91 25.88 -19.87
CA ASN A 125 1.63 26.18 -19.23
C ASN A 125 1.70 27.50 -18.43
N LEU A 126 0.98 28.51 -18.90
CA LEU A 126 0.90 29.84 -18.27
C LEU A 126 0.28 29.80 -16.87
N GLU A 127 -0.69 28.92 -16.62
CA GLU A 127 -1.31 28.75 -15.30
C GLU A 127 -0.30 28.20 -14.30
N LEU A 128 0.52 27.22 -14.72
CA LEU A 128 1.61 26.72 -13.89
C LEU A 128 2.61 27.83 -13.56
N ARG A 129 3.08 28.59 -14.56
CA ARG A 129 4.01 29.71 -14.32
C ARG A 129 3.44 30.75 -13.35
N ALA A 130 2.17 31.12 -13.50
CA ALA A 130 1.50 32.04 -12.60
C ALA A 130 1.41 31.49 -11.16
N LYS A 131 1.20 30.17 -11.01
CA LYS A 131 1.22 29.49 -9.71
C LYS A 131 2.63 29.50 -9.08
N LEU A 132 3.67 29.26 -9.88
CA LEU A 132 5.06 29.28 -9.42
C LEU A 132 5.52 30.68 -9.02
N ALA A 133 5.13 31.72 -9.75
CA ALA A 133 5.43 33.11 -9.40
C ALA A 133 4.88 33.51 -8.03
N LYS A 134 3.80 32.86 -7.57
CA LYS A 134 3.21 33.04 -6.23
C LYS A 134 3.85 32.12 -5.16
N GLY A 135 4.88 31.35 -5.52
CA GLY A 135 5.53 30.38 -4.65
C GLY A 135 4.60 29.23 -4.22
N MET A 136 3.62 28.87 -5.04
CA MET A 136 2.62 27.84 -4.71
C MET A 136 2.96 26.44 -5.23
N GLY A 137 4.03 26.27 -6.01
CA GLY A 137 4.53 24.96 -6.46
C GLY A 137 5.58 24.33 -5.55
N HIS A 138 6.11 23.17 -5.95
CA HIS A 138 7.32 22.55 -5.38
C HIS A 138 8.61 23.04 -6.07
N ASN A 139 9.77 22.49 -5.71
CA ASN A 139 11.08 23.01 -6.14
C ASN A 139 11.64 22.41 -7.45
N TYR A 140 10.84 21.65 -8.20
CA TYR A 140 11.35 20.87 -9.34
C TYR A 140 10.35 20.92 -10.50
N TYR A 141 10.61 21.74 -11.52
CA TYR A 141 9.75 21.90 -12.70
C TYR A 141 10.59 22.18 -13.96
N GLY A 142 10.03 21.90 -15.13
CA GLY A 142 10.59 22.34 -16.42
C GLY A 142 11.66 21.46 -17.05
N GLU A 143 12.19 20.47 -16.34
CA GLU A 143 13.16 19.54 -16.94
C GLU A 143 12.49 18.63 -17.99
N PRO A 144 13.00 18.59 -19.23
CA PRO A 144 12.43 17.74 -20.27
C PRO A 144 12.76 16.28 -20.00
N ALA A 145 11.78 15.39 -20.23
CA ALA A 145 11.98 13.96 -20.03
C ALA A 145 13.07 13.37 -20.96
N TRP A 146 13.25 13.95 -22.14
CA TRP A 146 14.35 13.62 -23.04
C TRP A 146 15.36 14.77 -23.10
N PRO A 147 16.67 14.52 -22.94
CA PRO A 147 17.28 13.23 -22.60
C PRO A 147 17.30 12.95 -21.08
N ASN A 148 16.98 13.93 -20.25
CA ASN A 148 17.33 13.93 -18.83
C ASN A 148 16.77 12.71 -18.07
N ASP A 149 15.45 12.51 -18.13
CA ASP A 149 14.83 11.37 -17.44
C ASP A 149 15.12 10.05 -18.15
N LEU A 150 14.89 10.00 -19.47
CA LEU A 150 14.91 8.75 -20.25
C LEU A 150 16.31 8.15 -20.43
N LEU A 151 17.33 8.99 -20.63
CA LEU A 151 18.69 8.53 -20.96
C LEU A 151 19.60 8.49 -19.74
N TYR A 152 19.41 9.38 -18.75
CA TYR A 152 20.27 9.44 -17.57
C TYR A 152 19.59 8.88 -16.31
N VAL A 153 18.44 9.40 -15.91
CA VAL A 153 17.84 9.04 -14.61
C VAL A 153 17.25 7.63 -14.63
N PHE A 154 16.44 7.28 -15.64
CA PHE A 154 15.72 6.02 -15.68
C PHE A 154 16.66 4.81 -15.74
N PRO A 155 17.69 4.76 -16.61
CA PRO A 155 18.61 3.61 -16.62
C PRO A 155 19.32 3.43 -15.28
N VAL A 156 19.78 4.52 -14.66
CA VAL A 156 20.45 4.46 -13.35
C VAL A 156 19.51 3.88 -12.28
N VAL A 157 18.27 4.39 -12.19
CA VAL A 157 17.31 3.92 -11.18
C VAL A 157 16.86 2.47 -11.45
N ILE A 158 16.62 2.11 -12.71
CA ILE A 158 16.24 0.75 -13.11
C ILE A 158 17.36 -0.24 -12.78
N LEU A 159 18.59 0.04 -13.21
CA LEU A 159 19.74 -0.82 -12.96
C LEU A 159 20.08 -0.90 -11.47
N ALA A 160 19.97 0.20 -10.72
CA ALA A 160 20.13 0.18 -9.27
C ALA A 160 19.06 -0.69 -8.60
N THR A 161 17.79 -0.56 -9.02
CA THR A 161 16.69 -1.38 -8.48
C THR A 161 16.88 -2.87 -8.79
N ILE A 162 17.25 -3.21 -10.03
CA ILE A 162 17.54 -4.60 -10.42
C ILE A 162 18.73 -5.13 -9.62
N SER A 163 19.80 -4.35 -9.48
CA SER A 163 20.97 -4.72 -8.68
C SER A 163 20.59 -4.98 -7.22
N CYS A 164 19.75 -4.14 -6.61
CA CYS A 164 19.24 -4.36 -5.26
C CYS A 164 18.38 -5.63 -5.16
N CYS A 165 17.51 -5.90 -6.14
CA CYS A 165 16.72 -7.14 -6.17
C CYS A 165 17.62 -8.37 -6.22
N ILE A 166 18.62 -8.37 -7.12
CA ILE A 166 19.57 -9.48 -7.27
C ILE A 166 20.41 -9.64 -6.00
N GLY A 167 20.95 -8.54 -5.47
CA GLY A 167 21.75 -8.55 -4.25
C GLY A 167 20.98 -9.14 -3.08
N LEU A 168 19.75 -8.70 -2.84
CA LEU A 168 18.90 -9.25 -1.79
C LEU A 168 18.53 -10.72 -2.03
N ALA A 169 18.23 -11.11 -3.28
CA ALA A 169 17.90 -12.50 -3.59
C ALA A 169 19.09 -13.45 -3.36
N ILE A 170 20.32 -12.97 -3.53
CA ILE A 170 21.54 -13.74 -3.26
C ILE A 170 21.86 -13.77 -1.76
N MET A 171 21.74 -12.63 -1.08
CA MET A 171 22.07 -12.52 0.35
C MET A 171 21.04 -13.22 1.25
N GLU A 172 19.77 -13.13 0.90
CA GLU A 172 18.64 -13.66 1.68
C GLU A 172 17.72 -14.48 0.75
N PRO A 173 18.17 -15.66 0.28
CA PRO A 173 17.36 -16.49 -0.63
C PRO A 173 16.12 -17.01 0.10
N SER A 174 14.94 -16.66 -0.40
CA SER A 174 13.67 -17.18 0.11
C SER A 174 13.48 -18.63 -0.36
N SER A 175 13.45 -19.58 0.57
CA SER A 175 13.00 -20.95 0.28
C SER A 175 11.47 -21.04 0.30
N ILE A 176 10.92 -22.09 -0.33
CA ILE A 176 9.55 -22.51 -0.06
C ILE A 176 9.56 -23.18 1.31
N GLY A 177 8.66 -22.77 2.20
CA GLY A 177 8.56 -23.32 3.55
C GLY A 177 8.06 -24.76 3.59
N GLU A 178 7.84 -25.25 4.80
CA GLU A 178 7.20 -26.55 5.02
C GLU A 178 5.77 -26.54 4.45
N LYS A 179 5.36 -27.68 3.88
CA LYS A 179 3.99 -27.85 3.35
C LYS A 179 2.97 -27.52 4.43
N ALA A 180 1.92 -26.79 4.06
CA ALA A 180 0.85 -26.41 4.98
C ALA A 180 0.23 -27.63 5.68
N ASP A 181 0.15 -27.56 7.02
CA ASP A 181 -0.62 -28.45 7.86
C ASP A 181 -1.76 -27.65 8.54
N PRO A 182 -3.02 -27.85 8.11
CA PRO A 182 -4.19 -27.21 8.70
C PRO A 182 -4.37 -27.44 10.20
N PHE A 183 -3.74 -28.47 10.76
CA PHE A 183 -3.89 -28.89 12.15
C PHE A 183 -2.71 -28.46 13.05
N ALA A 184 -1.63 -27.92 12.47
CA ALA A 184 -0.47 -27.44 13.20
C ALA A 184 -0.21 -25.96 12.89
N THR A 185 -0.65 -25.08 13.79
CA THR A 185 -0.37 -23.64 13.71
C THR A 185 1.08 -23.36 14.15
N PRO A 186 1.93 -22.74 13.32
CA PRO A 186 3.23 -22.24 13.76
C PRO A 186 3.12 -21.29 14.96
N LEU A 187 4.16 -21.28 15.81
CA LEU A 187 4.18 -20.48 17.05
C LEU A 187 4.10 -18.97 16.79
N GLU A 188 4.77 -18.50 15.74
CA GLU A 188 4.77 -17.10 15.32
C GLU A 188 4.48 -17.02 13.83
N ILE A 189 3.34 -16.43 13.48
CA ILE A 189 2.93 -16.22 12.09
C ILE A 189 2.75 -14.73 11.92
N LEU A 190 3.66 -14.15 11.14
CA LEU A 190 3.58 -12.77 10.72
C LEU A 190 3.10 -12.75 9.26
N PRO A 191 2.26 -11.78 8.87
CA PRO A 191 1.99 -11.54 7.46
C PRO A 191 3.24 -10.97 6.79
N GLU A 192 3.14 -10.41 5.60
CA GLU A 192 4.28 -9.72 5.00
C GLU A 192 4.54 -8.37 5.69
N TRP A 193 5.80 -7.92 5.66
CA TRP A 193 6.28 -6.74 6.40
C TRP A 193 5.46 -5.46 6.19
N TYR A 194 4.90 -5.27 5.00
CA TYR A 194 4.10 -4.10 4.66
C TYR A 194 2.69 -4.12 5.28
N LEU A 195 2.28 -5.27 5.84
CA LEU A 195 1.05 -5.45 6.61
C LEU A 195 1.31 -5.46 8.12
N TYR A 196 2.56 -5.40 8.59
CA TYR A 196 2.86 -5.40 10.02
C TYR A 196 2.13 -4.30 10.80
N PRO A 197 2.10 -3.03 10.36
CA PRO A 197 1.45 -1.98 11.14
C PRO A 197 -0.05 -2.24 11.34
N THR A 198 -0.73 -2.70 10.29
CA THR A 198 -2.17 -2.99 10.33
C THR A 198 -2.48 -4.28 11.07
N PHE A 199 -1.62 -5.29 10.93
CA PHE A 199 -1.71 -6.54 11.68
C PHE A 199 -1.54 -6.31 13.19
N ASN A 200 -0.61 -5.44 13.58
CA ASN A 200 -0.42 -5.13 15.00
C ASN A 200 -1.67 -4.42 15.58
N LEU A 201 -2.28 -3.50 14.83
CA LEU A 201 -3.54 -2.87 15.24
C LEU A 201 -4.67 -3.89 15.44
N LEU A 202 -4.79 -4.88 14.55
CA LEU A 202 -5.78 -5.97 14.69
C LEU A 202 -5.58 -6.80 15.97
N ARG A 203 -4.33 -6.97 16.43
CA ARG A 203 -3.99 -7.77 17.61
C ARG A 203 -4.15 -6.97 18.91
N VAL A 204 -3.79 -5.69 18.90
CA VAL A 204 -3.76 -4.84 20.08
C VAL A 204 -5.14 -4.24 20.42
N ILE A 205 -6.02 -4.02 19.43
CA ILE A 205 -7.36 -3.49 19.68
C ILE A 205 -8.27 -4.63 20.17
N PRO A 206 -8.78 -4.62 21.42
CA PRO A 206 -9.54 -5.75 21.97
C PRO A 206 -10.87 -6.00 21.25
N ASN A 207 -11.50 -4.92 20.75
CA ASN A 207 -12.74 -5.02 19.99
C ASN A 207 -12.45 -5.36 18.52
N LYS A 208 -12.86 -6.57 18.10
CA LYS A 208 -12.63 -7.07 16.73
C LYS A 208 -13.16 -6.12 15.65
N LEU A 209 -14.35 -5.55 15.83
CA LEU A 209 -14.94 -4.63 14.85
C LEU A 209 -14.13 -3.34 14.73
N LEU A 210 -13.69 -2.75 15.85
CA LEU A 210 -12.81 -1.58 15.84
C LEU A 210 -11.45 -1.90 15.20
N GLY A 211 -10.91 -3.10 15.44
CA GLY A 211 -9.71 -3.59 14.75
C GLY A 211 -9.87 -3.57 13.23
N ILE A 212 -10.95 -4.16 12.71
CA ILE A 212 -11.24 -4.17 11.26
C ILE A 212 -11.44 -2.74 10.73
N LEU A 213 -12.22 -1.91 11.42
CA LEU A 213 -12.44 -0.52 11.01
C LEU A 213 -11.12 0.24 10.96
N SER A 214 -10.19 0.02 11.89
CA SER A 214 -8.90 0.69 11.92
C SER A 214 -8.08 0.45 10.65
N ILE A 215 -8.15 -0.75 10.08
CA ILE A 215 -7.44 -1.10 8.84
C ILE A 215 -8.22 -0.69 7.60
N SER A 216 -9.55 -0.84 7.58
CA SER A 216 -10.40 -0.49 6.44
C SER A 216 -10.47 1.02 6.21
N LEU A 217 -10.29 1.82 7.26
CA LEU A 217 -10.26 3.28 7.18
C LEU A 217 -8.98 3.84 6.56
N ILE A 218 -7.89 3.05 6.45
CA ILE A 218 -6.64 3.53 5.83
C ILE A 218 -6.83 3.94 4.37
N PRO A 219 -7.31 3.07 3.46
CA PRO A 219 -7.56 3.47 2.07
C PRO A 219 -8.62 4.58 1.97
N VAL A 220 -9.63 4.59 2.84
CA VAL A 220 -10.64 5.66 2.89
C VAL A 220 -9.99 7.00 3.24
N GLY A 221 -9.17 7.04 4.29
CA GLY A 221 -8.44 8.23 4.71
C GLY A 221 -7.52 8.73 3.59
N LEU A 222 -6.81 7.82 2.91
CA LEU A 222 -6.00 8.18 1.74
C LEU A 222 -6.85 8.78 0.62
N ILE A 223 -8.00 8.20 0.26
CA ILE A 223 -8.91 8.77 -0.75
C ILE A 223 -9.36 10.18 -0.37
N LEU A 224 -9.53 10.46 0.93
CA LEU A 224 -9.98 11.77 1.42
C LEU A 224 -8.89 12.85 1.45
N VAL A 225 -7.59 12.48 1.40
CA VAL A 225 -6.45 13.41 1.42
C VAL A 225 -6.61 14.62 0.48
N PRO A 226 -6.86 14.45 -0.84
CA PRO A 226 -7.00 15.60 -1.73
C PRO A 226 -8.13 16.54 -1.31
N PHE A 227 -9.23 16.03 -0.78
CA PHE A 227 -10.37 16.86 -0.40
C PHE A 227 -10.13 17.64 0.89
N ILE A 228 -9.43 17.03 1.85
CA ILE A 228 -9.06 17.67 3.13
C ILE A 228 -7.94 18.70 2.89
N GLU A 229 -6.88 18.32 2.18
CA GLU A 229 -5.69 19.16 2.06
C GLU A 229 -5.78 20.22 0.96
N ASN A 230 -6.72 20.14 0.03
CA ASN A 230 -6.92 21.19 -0.97
C ASN A 230 -7.33 22.55 -0.36
N ILE A 231 -7.69 22.60 0.93
CA ILE A 231 -7.88 23.85 1.68
C ILE A 231 -6.60 24.70 1.66
N ASN A 232 -5.43 24.05 1.77
CA ASN A 232 -4.14 24.73 1.64
C ASN A 232 -3.70 24.77 0.16
N LYS A 233 -3.47 25.97 -0.36
CA LYS A 233 -3.12 26.20 -1.78
C LYS A 233 -1.65 25.86 -2.12
N PHE A 234 -0.77 25.78 -1.14
CA PHE A 234 0.65 25.53 -1.35
C PHE A 234 0.93 24.03 -1.57
N GLN A 235 1.83 23.72 -2.50
CA GLN A 235 2.32 22.35 -2.72
C GLN A 235 3.59 22.04 -1.94
N ASN A 236 4.44 23.04 -1.71
CA ASN A 236 5.69 22.88 -0.97
C ASN A 236 5.43 22.38 0.48
N PRO A 237 6.09 21.30 0.93
CA PRO A 237 5.89 20.74 2.27
C PRO A 237 6.26 21.72 3.40
N PHE A 238 7.26 22.58 3.18
CA PHE A 238 7.67 23.61 4.15
C PHE A 238 6.62 24.73 4.31
N ARG A 239 5.74 24.91 3.31
CA ARG A 239 4.58 25.82 3.38
C ARG A 239 3.30 25.11 3.83
N ARG A 240 3.42 23.85 4.25
CA ARG A 240 2.37 23.03 4.85
C ARG A 240 2.86 22.37 6.15
N PRO A 241 3.41 23.14 7.12
CA PRO A 241 4.10 22.57 8.27
C PRO A 241 3.21 21.61 9.07
N ILE A 242 1.94 21.96 9.30
CA ILE A 242 0.99 21.10 10.03
C ILE A 242 0.77 19.75 9.31
N ALA A 243 0.47 19.78 8.01
CA ALA A 243 0.24 18.54 7.24
C ALA A 243 1.51 17.69 7.15
N THR A 244 2.66 18.32 6.91
CA THR A 244 3.96 17.64 6.88
C THR A 244 4.28 17.00 8.25
N THR A 245 4.04 17.69 9.36
CA THR A 245 4.24 17.13 10.70
C THR A 245 3.30 15.95 10.96
N ILE A 246 2.01 16.04 10.62
CA ILE A 246 1.06 14.92 10.76
C ILE A 246 1.53 13.71 9.95
N PHE A 247 1.99 13.92 8.71
CA PHE A 247 2.53 12.85 7.88
C PHE A 247 3.78 12.19 8.47
N LEU A 248 4.72 12.99 9.01
CA LEU A 248 5.93 12.46 9.64
C LEU A 248 5.59 11.67 10.92
N ILE A 249 4.71 12.20 11.76
CA ILE A 249 4.23 11.50 12.97
C ILE A 249 3.52 10.20 12.56
N GLY A 250 2.63 10.23 11.58
CA GLY A 250 1.94 9.05 11.08
C GLY A 250 2.91 7.99 10.53
N THR A 251 3.97 8.42 9.84
CA THR A 251 5.03 7.52 9.35
C THR A 251 5.79 6.87 10.50
N ILE A 252 6.16 7.65 11.52
CA ILE A 252 6.83 7.15 12.72
C ILE A 252 5.92 6.15 13.45
N ILE A 253 4.64 6.47 13.62
CA ILE A 253 3.65 5.57 14.24
C ILE A 253 3.52 4.28 13.43
N ALA A 254 3.46 4.34 12.10
CA ALA A 254 3.39 3.15 11.26
C ALA A 254 4.63 2.26 11.41
N ILE A 255 5.83 2.84 11.44
CA ILE A 255 7.08 2.10 11.68
C ILE A 255 7.06 1.48 13.08
N TRP A 256 6.66 2.25 14.09
CA TRP A 256 6.59 1.79 15.47
C TRP A 256 5.59 0.63 15.65
N LEU A 257 4.39 0.74 15.05
CA LEU A 257 3.42 -0.35 14.99
C LEU A 257 3.96 -1.57 14.23
N GLY A 258 4.74 -1.33 13.16
CA GLY A 258 5.41 -2.39 12.40
C GLY A 258 6.44 -3.16 13.24
N ILE A 259 7.23 -2.47 14.06
CA ILE A 259 8.15 -3.09 15.02
C ILE A 259 7.35 -3.82 16.11
N GLY A 260 6.26 -3.23 16.59
CA GLY A 260 5.38 -3.88 17.57
C GLY A 260 4.83 -5.23 17.09
N ALA A 261 4.56 -5.37 15.79
CA ALA A 261 4.08 -6.63 15.22
C ALA A 261 5.04 -7.80 15.42
N THR A 262 6.35 -7.53 15.47
CA THR A 262 7.41 -8.54 15.64
C THR A 262 7.70 -8.87 17.11
N LEU A 263 6.94 -8.30 18.04
CA LEU A 263 7.07 -8.56 19.46
C LEU A 263 5.91 -9.47 19.94
N PRO A 264 6.12 -10.24 21.02
CA PRO A 264 5.04 -10.91 21.75
C PRO A 264 3.95 -9.92 22.16
N ILE A 265 2.67 -10.33 22.17
CA ILE A 265 1.53 -9.41 22.36
C ILE A 265 1.55 -8.67 23.71
N ASP A 266 2.11 -9.30 24.74
CA ASP A 266 2.32 -8.74 26.09
C ASP A 266 3.39 -7.64 26.11
N LYS A 267 4.28 -7.62 25.12
CA LYS A 267 5.33 -6.60 24.92
C LYS A 267 5.02 -5.64 23.78
N ALA A 268 4.19 -6.08 22.84
CA ALA A 268 3.75 -5.31 21.70
C ALA A 268 2.73 -4.28 22.17
N ILE A 269 3.21 -3.06 22.43
CA ILE A 269 2.42 -1.81 22.43
C ILE A 269 1.04 -2.01 23.07
N THR A 270 0.98 -1.98 24.40
CA THR A 270 -0.31 -1.77 25.05
C THR A 270 -0.66 -0.30 24.83
N LEU A 271 -1.77 0.01 24.15
CA LEU A 271 -2.29 1.39 24.05
C LEU A 271 -2.79 1.91 25.43
N GLY A 272 -2.25 1.38 26.53
CA GLY A 272 -2.85 1.44 27.86
C GLY A 272 -4.21 0.74 27.96
N LEU A 273 -4.54 -0.14 26.99
CA LEU A 273 -5.86 -0.79 26.87
C LEU A 273 -5.91 -2.21 27.48
N PHE A 274 -4.96 -2.55 28.36
CA PHE A 274 -4.96 -3.80 29.12
C PHE A 274 -4.64 -3.51 30.58
#